data_AF-A0A7S3TKP1-F1
#
_entry.id   AF-A0A7S3TKP1-F1
#
_cell.length_a   1.000
_cell.length_b   1.000
_cell.length_c   1.000
_cell.angle_alpha   90.00
_cell.angle_beta   90.00
_cell.angle_gamma   90.00
#
_symmetry.space_group_name_H-M   'P 1'
#
loop_
_entity.id
_entity.type
_entity.pdbx_description
1 polymer ?
#
loop_
_entity_poly.entity_id
_entity_poly.type
_entity_poly.pdbx_seq_one_letter_code
_entity_poly.pdbx_strand_id
1 'polypeptide(L)'
;LSLHFASTALSPPRVLHSGDRHLPPLVDVPGVGLPLPRVIKPPDAEALWEWARELGREEDLDPSWASVWPAAAALAAHVAAKPDSVRGARVVELGAGLGVAGLSAAAAGAGRVTLVDREPLALHCAMATAEVCGLATAAVGEEAPPGAVSASCCDWAEAAQLLGGADLVLGAEVLYDPSAVEPLLGAAAALLSGSRGTLLLAEPAAGRAVGCRGRLEEVPPSERGVWRSR
;
A
#
# COMPACT_ATOMS: atom_id res chain seq x y z
N LEU A 1 -21.66 0.69 -32.05
CA LEU A 1 -20.33 1.33 -31.89
C LEU A 1 -19.41 0.30 -31.25
N SER A 2 -18.65 -0.43 -32.06
CA SER A 2 -17.73 -1.46 -31.58
C SER A 2 -16.44 -0.80 -31.12
N LEU A 3 -16.20 -0.81 -29.82
CA LEU A 3 -14.95 -0.33 -29.22
C LEU A 3 -13.83 -1.30 -29.62
N HIS A 4 -12.94 -0.84 -30.49
CA HIS A 4 -11.67 -1.52 -30.73
C HIS A 4 -10.79 -1.28 -29.49
N PHE A 5 -10.69 -2.29 -28.62
CA PHE A 5 -9.57 -2.37 -27.69
C PHE A 5 -8.34 -2.72 -28.54
N ALA A 6 -7.45 -1.75 -28.76
CA ALA A 6 -6.11 -2.06 -29.22
C ALA A 6 -5.52 -3.04 -28.20
N SER A 7 -5.27 -4.27 -28.62
CA SER A 7 -4.47 -5.22 -27.86
C SER A 7 -3.03 -4.70 -27.87
N THR A 8 -2.70 -3.82 -26.94
CA THR A 8 -1.30 -3.57 -26.58
C THR A 8 -0.79 -4.88 -26.01
N ALA A 9 0.03 -5.59 -26.78
CA ALA A 9 0.77 -6.74 -26.29
C ALA A 9 1.49 -6.30 -25.00
N LEU A 10 1.13 -6.92 -23.88
CA LEU A 10 1.77 -6.65 -22.61
C LEU A 10 3.24 -7.04 -22.74
N SER A 11 4.15 -6.08 -22.52
CA SER A 11 5.57 -6.38 -22.46
C SER A 11 5.79 -7.47 -21.40
N PRO A 12 6.56 -8.54 -21.72
CA PRO A 12 6.79 -9.61 -20.76
C PRO A 12 7.48 -9.08 -19.49
N PRO A 13 7.30 -9.74 -18.33
CA PRO A 13 8.05 -9.44 -17.13
C PRO A 13 9.56 -9.37 -17.42
N ARG A 14 10.20 -8.28 -17.00
CA ARG A 14 11.65 -8.16 -17.06
C ARG A 14 12.23 -8.63 -15.74
N VAL A 15 13.04 -9.69 -15.75
CA VAL A 15 13.79 -10.12 -14.57
C VAL A 15 14.81 -9.03 -14.21
N LEU A 16 14.76 -8.52 -12.99
CA LEU A 16 15.71 -7.54 -12.46
C LEU A 16 16.82 -8.21 -11.67
N HIS A 17 16.45 -9.21 -10.87
CA HIS A 17 17.34 -9.92 -9.97
C HIS A 17 16.85 -11.36 -9.81
N SER A 18 17.75 -12.34 -9.84
CA SER A 18 17.39 -13.77 -9.67
C SER A 18 17.17 -14.19 -8.22
N GLY A 19 17.46 -13.31 -7.27
CA GLY A 19 17.46 -13.60 -5.85
C GLY A 19 18.85 -13.96 -5.32
N ASP A 20 19.11 -13.63 -4.06
CA ASP A 20 20.29 -14.02 -3.29
C ASP A 20 19.92 -14.15 -1.78
N ARG A 21 20.90 -14.28 -0.89
CA ARG A 21 20.66 -14.42 0.56
C ARG A 21 19.98 -13.20 1.22
N HIS A 22 19.88 -12.06 0.54
CA HIS A 22 19.40 -10.79 1.07
C HIS A 22 18.09 -10.34 0.41
N LEU A 23 17.95 -10.56 -0.90
CA LEU A 23 16.84 -10.10 -1.71
C LEU A 23 16.19 -11.27 -2.47
N PRO A 24 14.86 -11.38 -2.52
CA PRO A 24 14.20 -12.39 -3.34
C PRO A 24 14.43 -12.15 -4.84
N PRO A 25 14.04 -13.10 -5.70
CA PRO A 25 13.91 -12.84 -7.13
C PRO A 25 12.97 -11.66 -7.34
N LEU A 26 13.33 -10.70 -8.19
CA LEU A 26 12.51 -9.53 -8.50
C LEU A 26 12.28 -9.42 -10.00
N VAL A 27 11.05 -9.07 -10.34
CA VAL A 27 10.61 -8.78 -11.70
C VAL A 27 10.03 -7.37 -11.77
N ASP A 28 10.18 -6.79 -12.95
CA ASP A 28 9.55 -5.54 -13.34
C ASP A 28 8.43 -5.87 -14.34
N VAL A 29 7.19 -5.66 -13.91
CA VAL A 29 5.99 -5.98 -14.68
C VAL A 29 5.20 -4.72 -15.06
N PRO A 30 4.45 -4.73 -16.17
CA PRO A 30 3.49 -3.67 -16.46
C PRO A 30 2.44 -3.56 -15.34
N GLY A 31 2.08 -2.34 -14.94
CA GLY A 31 1.03 -2.06 -13.95
C GLY A 31 -0.38 -2.24 -14.51
N VAL A 32 -0.68 -3.41 -15.07
CA VAL A 32 -1.99 -3.69 -15.70
C VAL A 32 -3.11 -3.53 -14.68
N GLY A 33 -4.09 -2.67 -14.99
CA GLY A 33 -5.21 -2.37 -14.09
C GLY A 33 -4.86 -1.40 -12.96
N LEU A 34 -3.66 -0.81 -12.96
CA LEU A 34 -3.20 0.17 -11.99
C LEU A 34 -2.97 1.53 -12.67
N PRO A 35 -3.12 2.63 -11.93
CA PRO A 35 -2.71 3.97 -12.39
C PRO A 35 -1.19 4.18 -12.20
N LEU A 36 -0.40 3.11 -12.34
CA LEU A 36 1.05 3.10 -12.29
C LEU A 36 1.54 2.37 -13.53
N PRO A 37 2.59 2.86 -14.23
CA PRO A 37 3.05 2.22 -15.45
C PRO A 37 3.70 0.86 -15.20
N ARG A 38 4.36 0.69 -14.05
CA ARG A 38 5.19 -0.47 -13.72
C ARG A 38 5.05 -0.82 -12.24
N VAL A 39 5.34 -2.08 -11.91
CA VAL A 39 5.42 -2.57 -10.52
C VAL A 39 6.64 -3.49 -10.40
N ILE A 40 7.46 -3.23 -9.39
CA ILE A 40 8.54 -4.12 -8.97
C ILE A 40 8.01 -5.02 -7.86
N LYS A 41 8.17 -6.34 -8.02
CA LYS A 41 7.71 -7.35 -7.07
C LYS A 41 8.43 -8.69 -7.29
N PRO A 42 8.30 -9.67 -6.38
CA PRO A 42 8.64 -11.05 -6.68
C PRO A 42 7.81 -11.58 -7.86
N PRO A 43 8.24 -12.63 -8.59
CA PRO A 43 7.45 -13.23 -9.67
C PRO A 43 6.01 -13.54 -9.22
N ASP A 44 5.90 -14.24 -8.09
CA ASP A 44 4.66 -14.60 -7.42
C ASP A 44 4.96 -15.03 -5.96
N ALA A 45 3.92 -15.42 -5.23
CA ALA A 45 4.03 -15.88 -3.85
C ALA A 45 4.79 -17.21 -3.71
N GLU A 46 4.74 -18.08 -4.73
CA GLU A 46 5.42 -19.37 -4.73
C GLU A 46 6.93 -19.18 -4.83
N ALA A 47 7.40 -18.36 -5.78
CA ALA A 47 8.81 -18.01 -5.93
C ALA A 47 9.38 -17.32 -4.67
N LEU A 48 8.60 -16.46 -4.02
CA LEU A 48 9.01 -15.83 -2.76
C LEU A 48 9.11 -16.84 -1.62
N TRP A 49 8.16 -17.77 -1.53
CA TRP A 49 8.17 -18.83 -0.52
C TRP A 49 9.33 -19.80 -0.73
N GLU A 50 9.60 -20.23 -1.97
CA GLU A 50 10.72 -21.09 -2.31
C GLU A 50 12.05 -20.46 -1.91
N TRP A 51 12.23 -19.18 -2.24
CA TRP A 51 13.40 -18.40 -1.84
C TRP A 51 13.59 -18.37 -0.31
N ALA A 52 12.53 -18.12 0.46
CA ALA A 52 12.62 -18.12 1.91
C ALA A 52 12.94 -19.51 2.47
N ARG A 53 12.33 -20.57 1.93
CA ARG A 53 12.59 -21.95 2.32
C ARG A 53 14.04 -22.36 2.09
N GLU A 54 14.65 -21.96 0.98
CA GLU A 54 16.07 -22.25 0.69
C GLU A 54 17.02 -21.60 1.69
N LEU A 55 16.60 -20.50 2.30
CA LEU A 55 17.35 -19.79 3.35
C LEU A 55 16.96 -20.22 4.78
N GLY A 56 16.00 -21.13 4.93
CA GLY A 56 15.47 -21.55 6.24
C GLY A 56 14.72 -20.44 6.98
N ARG A 57 13.99 -19.60 6.24
CA ARG A 57 13.26 -18.40 6.73
C ARG A 57 11.75 -18.47 6.51
N GLU A 58 11.22 -19.66 6.24
CA GLU A 58 9.80 -19.85 5.92
C GLU A 58 8.85 -19.46 7.06
N GLU A 59 9.29 -19.52 8.32
CA GLU A 59 8.47 -19.14 9.48
C GLU A 59 8.33 -17.62 9.67
N ASP A 60 9.30 -16.86 9.13
CA ASP A 60 9.36 -15.40 9.28
C ASP A 60 8.70 -14.65 8.10
N LEU A 61 8.28 -15.37 7.06
CA LEU A 61 7.77 -14.79 5.82
C LEU A 61 6.25 -14.97 5.68
N ASP A 62 5.56 -13.87 5.44
CA ASP A 62 4.23 -13.91 4.83
C ASP A 62 4.36 -13.69 3.31
N PRO A 63 4.16 -14.69 2.43
CA PRO A 63 4.32 -14.50 0.99
C PRO A 63 3.17 -13.69 0.36
N SER A 64 2.15 -13.34 1.14
CA SER A 64 0.91 -12.74 0.64
C SER A 64 1.11 -11.35 0.02
N TRP A 65 2.17 -10.62 0.37
CA TRP A 65 2.52 -9.32 -0.22
C TRP A 65 3.13 -9.41 -1.63
N ALA A 66 3.50 -10.60 -2.13
CA ALA A 66 4.16 -10.76 -3.44
C ALA A 66 3.28 -10.39 -4.65
N SER A 67 1.99 -10.12 -4.42
CA SER A 67 1.01 -9.76 -5.44
C SER A 67 0.25 -8.50 -5.05
N VAL A 68 -0.20 -7.76 -6.07
CA VAL A 68 -1.12 -6.64 -5.86
C VAL A 68 -2.52 -7.19 -5.65
N TRP A 69 -3.08 -6.93 -4.48
CA TRP A 69 -4.41 -7.42 -4.12
C TRP A 69 -5.52 -6.61 -4.81
N PRO A 70 -6.69 -7.22 -5.09
CA PRO A 70 -7.79 -6.54 -5.77
C PRO A 70 -8.27 -5.26 -5.08
N ALA A 71 -8.39 -5.23 -3.75
CA ALA A 71 -8.82 -4.01 -3.06
C ALA A 71 -7.75 -2.91 -3.10
N ALA A 72 -6.46 -3.28 -3.08
CA ALA A 72 -5.36 -2.32 -3.24
C ALA A 72 -5.36 -1.69 -4.65
N ALA A 73 -5.59 -2.50 -5.69
CA ALA A 73 -5.77 -1.99 -7.05
C ALA A 73 -7.00 -1.07 -7.19
N ALA A 74 -8.11 -1.43 -6.53
CA ALA A 74 -9.32 -0.61 -6.53
C ALA A 74 -9.11 0.72 -5.79
N LEU A 75 -8.40 0.72 -4.65
CA LEU A 75 -8.06 1.93 -3.90
C LEU A 75 -7.13 2.84 -4.70
N ALA A 76 -6.10 2.27 -5.35
CA ALA A 76 -5.22 2.99 -6.25
C ALA A 76 -6.01 3.70 -7.38
N ALA A 77 -6.90 2.97 -8.06
CA ALA A 77 -7.76 3.53 -9.10
C ALA A 77 -8.70 4.63 -8.56
N HIS A 78 -9.25 4.46 -7.36
CA HIS A 78 -10.09 5.45 -6.71
C HIS A 78 -9.36 6.76 -6.45
N VAL A 79 -8.13 6.68 -5.93
CA VAL A 79 -7.28 7.84 -5.63
C VAL A 79 -6.91 8.56 -6.93
N ALA A 80 -6.45 7.82 -7.93
CA ALA A 80 -6.06 8.39 -9.22
C ALA A 80 -7.23 9.06 -9.96
N ALA A 81 -8.46 8.57 -9.78
CA ALA A 81 -9.66 9.19 -10.34
C ALA A 81 -10.06 10.51 -9.66
N LYS A 82 -9.47 10.85 -8.50
CA LYS A 82 -9.76 12.05 -7.71
C LYS A 82 -8.48 12.76 -7.28
N PRO A 83 -7.66 13.25 -8.23
CA PRO A 83 -6.39 13.87 -7.90
C PRO A 83 -6.54 15.08 -6.97
N ASP A 84 -7.66 15.82 -7.07
CA ASP A 84 -7.92 16.97 -6.21
C ASP A 84 -8.17 16.61 -4.74
N SER A 85 -8.54 15.35 -4.42
CA SER A 85 -8.67 14.92 -3.02
C SER A 85 -7.33 14.57 -2.36
N VAL A 86 -6.26 14.44 -3.14
CA VAL A 86 -4.92 14.12 -2.62
C VAL A 86 -3.89 15.20 -2.92
N ARG A 87 -4.17 16.15 -3.83
CA ARG A 87 -3.23 17.20 -4.24
C ARG A 87 -2.68 17.97 -3.03
N GLY A 88 -1.36 17.93 -2.83
CA GLY A 88 -0.68 18.60 -1.73
C GLY A 88 -0.91 17.99 -0.34
N ALA A 89 -1.69 16.92 -0.22
CA ALA A 89 -1.99 16.26 1.05
C ALA A 89 -0.81 15.44 1.57
N ARG A 90 -0.72 15.30 2.89
CA ARG A 90 0.13 14.29 3.56
C ARG A 90 -0.64 12.97 3.61
N VAL A 91 -0.14 11.97 2.90
CA VAL A 91 -0.76 10.66 2.78
C VAL A 91 0.08 9.62 3.51
N VAL A 92 -0.57 8.81 4.33
CA VAL A 92 0.04 7.64 4.97
C VAL A 92 -0.72 6.40 4.53
N GLU A 93 -0.03 5.39 4.00
CA GLU A 93 -0.63 4.08 3.69
C GLU A 93 -0.20 3.07 4.76
N LEU A 94 -1.15 2.56 5.54
CA LEU A 94 -0.91 1.54 6.56
C LEU A 94 -1.09 0.15 5.95
N GLY A 95 -0.13 -0.76 6.18
CA GLY A 95 -0.12 -2.09 5.54
C GLY A 95 0.08 -1.97 4.04
N ALA A 96 1.07 -1.18 3.63
CA ALA A 96 1.24 -0.77 2.25
C ALA A 96 1.55 -1.93 1.29
N GLY A 97 2.19 -3.02 1.74
CA GLY A 97 2.67 -4.09 0.88
C GLY A 97 3.51 -3.52 -0.28
N LEU A 98 3.04 -3.70 -1.52
CA LEU A 98 3.67 -3.14 -2.73
C LEU A 98 3.40 -1.64 -2.97
N GLY A 99 2.70 -0.97 -2.05
CA GLY A 99 2.50 0.48 -1.97
C GLY A 99 1.63 1.08 -3.07
N VAL A 100 0.85 0.27 -3.81
CA VAL A 100 0.21 0.74 -5.04
C VAL A 100 -0.76 1.90 -4.82
N ALA A 101 -1.46 1.99 -3.67
CA ALA A 101 -2.40 3.08 -3.44
C ALA A 101 -1.69 4.38 -3.06
N GLY A 102 -0.69 4.32 -2.18
CA GLY A 102 0.14 5.46 -1.79
C GLY A 102 0.97 6.00 -2.97
N LEU A 103 1.58 5.12 -3.77
CA LEU A 103 2.30 5.52 -4.98
C LEU A 103 1.37 6.16 -6.03
N SER A 104 0.13 5.70 -6.12
CA SER A 104 -0.90 6.34 -6.96
C SER A 104 -1.28 7.73 -6.43
N ALA A 105 -1.32 7.92 -5.12
CA ALA A 105 -1.52 9.23 -4.51
C ALA A 105 -0.36 10.17 -4.84
N ALA A 106 0.88 9.69 -4.76
CA ALA A 106 2.08 10.44 -5.14
C ALA A 106 2.02 10.87 -6.62
N ALA A 107 1.71 9.93 -7.52
CA ALA A 107 1.53 10.20 -8.95
C ALA A 107 0.39 11.19 -9.24
N ALA A 108 -0.65 11.21 -8.41
CA ALA A 108 -1.77 12.15 -8.49
C ALA A 108 -1.47 13.54 -7.87
N GLY A 109 -0.27 13.75 -7.33
CA GLY A 109 0.20 15.03 -6.81
C GLY A 109 0.06 15.19 -5.30
N ALA A 110 0.04 14.10 -4.53
CA ALA A 110 0.18 14.17 -3.07
C ALA A 110 1.40 14.97 -2.65
N GLY A 111 1.25 15.74 -1.58
CA GLY A 111 2.30 16.62 -1.08
C GLY A 111 3.43 15.86 -0.40
N ARG A 112 3.11 14.77 0.29
CA ARG A 112 4.06 13.81 0.88
C ARG A 112 3.37 12.45 0.99
N VAL A 113 4.08 11.36 0.72
CA VAL A 113 3.55 10.01 0.92
C VAL A 113 4.51 9.21 1.80
N THR A 114 3.98 8.59 2.85
CA THR A 114 4.72 7.60 3.65
C THR A 114 4.04 6.25 3.54
N LEU A 115 4.77 5.26 3.04
CA LEU A 115 4.34 3.86 3.00
C LEU A 115 4.73 3.17 4.31
N VAL A 116 3.79 2.56 5.01
CA VAL A 116 4.04 1.89 6.30
C VAL A 116 3.72 0.41 6.17
N ASP A 117 4.70 -0.43 6.44
CA ASP A 117 4.51 -1.88 6.50
C ASP A 117 5.50 -2.51 7.49
N ARG A 118 5.19 -3.71 7.98
CA ARG A 118 6.10 -4.50 8.82
C ARG A 118 7.07 -5.33 7.99
N GLU A 119 6.77 -5.54 6.71
CA GLU A 119 7.58 -6.34 5.80
C GLU A 119 8.59 -5.47 5.03
N PRO A 120 9.89 -5.52 5.39
CA PRO A 120 10.91 -4.70 4.74
C PRO A 120 11.09 -5.02 3.25
N LEU A 121 10.90 -6.26 2.82
CA LEU A 121 11.06 -6.64 1.40
C LEU A 121 9.91 -6.12 0.53
N ALA A 122 8.71 -6.00 1.09
CA ALA A 122 7.56 -5.39 0.43
C ALA A 122 7.81 -3.89 0.23
N LEU A 123 8.27 -3.19 1.28
CA LEU A 123 8.64 -1.77 1.19
C LEU A 123 9.79 -1.54 0.22
N HIS A 124 10.78 -2.43 0.16
CA HIS A 124 11.84 -2.37 -0.84
C HIS A 124 11.25 -2.41 -2.27
N CYS A 125 10.32 -3.34 -2.53
CA CYS A 125 9.62 -3.43 -3.81
C CYS A 125 8.79 -2.18 -4.12
N ALA A 126 8.09 -1.63 -3.13
CA ALA A 126 7.30 -0.41 -3.28
C ALA A 126 8.19 0.81 -3.60
N MET A 127 9.31 0.98 -2.90
CA MET A 127 10.25 2.07 -3.15
C MET A 127 10.93 1.92 -4.52
N ALA A 128 11.32 0.70 -4.91
CA ALA A 128 11.82 0.44 -6.26
C ALA A 128 10.75 0.74 -7.33
N THR A 129 9.47 0.43 -7.04
CA THR A 129 8.34 0.80 -7.91
C THR A 129 8.22 2.32 -8.06
N ALA A 130 8.38 3.06 -6.96
CA ALA A 130 8.36 4.52 -7.00
C ALA A 130 9.43 5.08 -7.95
N GLU A 131 10.67 4.59 -7.83
CA GLU A 131 11.80 5.01 -8.65
C GLU A 131 11.58 4.72 -10.14
N VAL A 132 11.17 3.50 -10.51
CA VAL A 132 10.92 3.16 -11.93
C VAL A 132 9.71 3.87 -12.53
N CYS A 133 8.80 4.36 -11.68
CA CYS A 133 7.68 5.21 -12.07
C CYS A 133 8.06 6.70 -12.14
N GLY A 134 9.30 7.06 -11.81
CA GLY A 134 9.79 8.45 -11.86
C GLY A 134 9.28 9.33 -10.71
N LEU A 135 8.87 8.73 -9.60
CA LEU A 135 8.50 9.47 -8.39
C LEU A 135 9.75 9.86 -7.61
N ALA A 136 9.74 11.05 -7.01
CA ALA A 136 10.80 11.45 -6.09
C ALA A 136 10.74 10.59 -4.83
N THR A 137 11.87 10.09 -4.37
CA THR A 137 11.98 9.23 -3.17
C THR A 137 12.91 9.85 -2.12
N ALA A 138 12.66 9.50 -0.86
CA ALA A 138 13.58 9.69 0.25
C ALA A 138 13.97 8.35 0.86
N ALA A 139 14.99 8.38 1.71
CA ALA A 139 15.45 7.17 2.40
C ALA A 139 14.34 6.60 3.30
N VAL A 140 14.34 5.27 3.45
CA VAL A 140 13.45 4.57 4.38
C VAL A 140 13.78 5.01 5.81
N GLY A 141 12.76 5.31 6.60
CA GLY A 141 12.88 5.82 7.97
C GLY A 141 13.03 7.35 8.06
N GLU A 142 13.14 8.05 6.94
CA GLU A 142 13.14 9.52 6.90
C GLU A 142 11.77 10.07 6.49
N GLU A 143 11.45 11.28 6.94
CA GLU A 143 10.26 11.98 6.48
C GLU A 143 10.44 12.36 4.99
N ALA A 144 9.48 11.98 4.15
CA ALA A 144 9.51 12.33 2.73
C ALA A 144 9.50 13.86 2.56
N PRO A 145 10.44 14.47 1.81
CA PRO A 145 10.37 15.89 1.48
C PRO A 145 9.12 16.22 0.64
N PRO A 146 8.76 17.51 0.47
CA PRO A 146 7.63 17.90 -0.37
C PRO A 146 7.73 17.30 -1.78
N GLY A 147 6.67 16.64 -2.22
CA GLY A 147 6.53 15.98 -3.51
C GLY A 147 7.15 14.58 -3.59
N ALA A 148 7.62 14.02 -2.48
CA ALA A 148 8.30 12.73 -2.48
C ALA A 148 7.55 11.63 -1.71
N VAL A 149 8.00 10.40 -1.93
CA VAL A 149 7.61 9.18 -1.25
C VAL A 149 8.73 8.74 -0.30
N SER A 150 8.40 8.33 0.92
CA SER A 150 9.28 7.54 1.78
C SER A 150 8.55 6.31 2.31
N ALA A 151 9.27 5.45 3.03
CA ALA A 151 8.69 4.29 3.68
C ALA A 151 9.15 4.22 5.14
N SER A 152 8.33 3.60 6.00
CA SER A 152 8.63 3.30 7.39
C SER A 152 8.37 1.83 7.67
N CYS A 153 9.41 1.11 8.06
CA CYS A 153 9.32 -0.31 8.40
C CYS A 153 8.99 -0.46 9.89
N CYS A 154 7.71 -0.40 10.23
CA CYS A 154 7.23 -0.44 11.61
C CYS A 154 5.78 -0.95 11.66
N ASP A 155 5.29 -1.25 12.87
CA ASP A 155 3.85 -1.48 13.04
C ASP A 155 3.06 -0.16 13.01
N TRP A 156 1.73 -0.27 12.97
CA TRP A 156 0.85 0.90 12.85
C TRP A 156 0.88 1.80 14.09
N ALA A 157 1.02 1.23 15.29
CA ALA A 157 1.03 2.00 16.53
C ALA A 157 2.33 2.80 16.66
N GLU A 158 3.45 2.22 16.26
CA GLU A 158 4.74 2.89 16.16
C GLU A 158 4.70 3.99 15.08
N ALA A 159 4.11 3.71 13.91
CA ALA A 159 3.95 4.72 12.86
C ALA A 159 3.19 5.95 13.35
N ALA A 160 2.14 5.76 14.16
CA ALA A 160 1.39 6.87 14.75
C ALA A 160 2.21 7.74 15.72
N GLN A 161 3.31 7.21 16.28
CA GLN A 161 4.22 7.95 17.16
C GLN A 161 5.35 8.63 16.38
N LEU A 162 5.85 7.96 15.34
CA LEU A 162 6.97 8.44 14.52
C LEU A 162 6.56 9.54 13.54
N LEU A 163 5.31 9.50 13.05
CA LEU A 163 4.87 10.40 11.99
C LEU A 163 4.16 11.64 12.54
N GLY A 164 4.46 12.80 11.95
CA GLY A 164 3.89 14.11 12.31
C GLY A 164 2.44 14.35 11.83
N GLY A 165 1.65 13.29 11.72
CA GLY A 165 0.25 13.30 11.27
C GLY A 165 0.03 13.20 9.76
N ALA A 166 -1.23 13.00 9.37
CA ALA A 166 -1.68 12.81 8.00
C ALA A 166 -2.98 13.58 7.72
N ASP A 167 -3.17 14.01 6.47
CA ASP A 167 -4.46 14.49 5.97
C ASP A 167 -5.32 13.33 5.45
N LEU A 168 -4.66 12.28 4.97
CA LEU A 168 -5.27 11.07 4.42
C LEU A 168 -4.53 9.83 4.90
N VAL A 169 -5.25 8.89 5.51
CA VAL A 169 -4.77 7.54 5.77
C VAL A 169 -5.43 6.57 4.79
N LEU A 170 -4.62 5.73 4.16
CA LEU A 170 -5.03 4.67 3.25
C LEU A 170 -4.79 3.30 3.91
N GLY A 171 -5.63 2.32 3.61
CA GLY A 171 -5.38 0.92 3.93
C GLY A 171 -6.18 0.01 3.00
N ALA A 172 -5.58 -1.06 2.51
CA ALA A 172 -6.26 -2.01 1.63
C ALA A 172 -6.00 -3.44 2.08
N GLU A 173 -7.07 -4.19 2.30
CA GLU A 173 -7.05 -5.57 2.79
C GLU A 173 -6.26 -5.76 4.10
N VAL A 174 -6.32 -4.75 4.98
CA VAL A 174 -5.65 -4.74 6.28
C VAL A 174 -6.52 -5.33 7.40
N LEU A 175 -7.78 -5.65 7.09
CA LEU A 175 -8.76 -6.20 8.03
C LEU A 175 -9.02 -7.70 7.82
N TYR A 176 -7.95 -8.50 7.84
CA TYR A 176 -8.03 -9.96 7.71
C TYR A 176 -8.19 -10.70 9.05
N ASP A 177 -7.84 -10.07 10.17
CA ASP A 177 -8.02 -10.58 11.53
C ASP A 177 -8.86 -9.56 12.33
N PRO A 178 -9.93 -9.97 13.04
CA PRO A 178 -10.70 -9.05 13.86
C PRO A 178 -9.86 -8.25 14.85
N SER A 179 -8.79 -8.81 15.40
CA SER A 179 -7.88 -8.13 16.33
C SER A 179 -7.08 -6.98 15.70
N ALA A 180 -7.06 -6.88 14.37
CA ALA A 180 -6.42 -5.78 13.65
C ALA A 180 -7.27 -4.50 13.64
N VAL A 181 -8.58 -4.60 13.90
CA VAL A 181 -9.50 -3.45 13.80
C VAL A 181 -9.12 -2.33 14.76
N GLU A 182 -9.02 -2.59 16.06
CA GLU A 182 -8.73 -1.55 17.05
C GLU A 182 -7.32 -0.95 16.89
N PRO A 183 -6.25 -1.73 16.67
CA PRO A 183 -4.93 -1.19 16.36
C PRO A 183 -4.93 -0.28 15.12
N LEU A 184 -5.59 -0.69 14.04
CA LEU A 184 -5.69 0.11 12.81
C LEU A 184 -6.41 1.43 13.07
N LEU A 185 -7.56 1.38 13.74
CA LEU A 185 -8.34 2.56 14.07
C LEU A 185 -7.60 3.51 15.01
N GLY A 186 -6.93 2.96 16.02
CA GLY A 186 -6.13 3.75 16.97
C GLY A 186 -4.98 4.48 16.26
N ALA A 187 -4.26 3.78 15.39
CA ALA A 187 -3.19 4.36 14.58
C ALA A 187 -3.71 5.44 13.63
N ALA A 188 -4.80 5.16 12.89
CA ALA A 188 -5.42 6.12 12.00
C ALA A 188 -5.93 7.35 12.75
N ALA A 189 -6.59 7.18 13.90
CA ALA A 189 -7.07 8.30 14.70
C ALA A 189 -5.94 9.19 15.23
N ALA A 190 -4.84 8.59 15.67
CA ALA A 190 -3.64 9.32 16.11
C ALA A 190 -2.99 10.10 14.96
N LEU A 191 -2.84 9.47 13.79
CA LEU A 191 -2.31 10.11 12.57
C LEU A 191 -3.23 11.25 12.08
N LEU A 192 -4.54 11.09 12.18
CA LEU A 192 -5.54 12.03 11.69
C LEU A 192 -5.93 13.10 12.73
N SER A 193 -5.18 13.27 13.83
CA SER A 193 -5.54 14.09 15.00
C SER A 193 -5.74 15.62 14.75
N GLY A 194 -5.74 16.08 13.48
CA GLY A 194 -6.20 17.39 13.03
C GLY A 194 -7.66 17.41 12.53
N SER A 195 -8.28 18.59 12.44
CA SER A 195 -9.75 18.73 12.30
C SER A 195 -10.38 18.37 10.94
N ARG A 196 -9.69 17.72 10.00
CA ARG A 196 -10.22 17.37 8.65
C ARG A 196 -9.64 16.09 8.00
N GLY A 197 -8.97 15.24 8.77
CA GLY A 197 -8.36 14.02 8.24
C GLY A 197 -9.38 12.99 7.73
N THR A 198 -9.03 12.21 6.71
CA THR A 198 -9.86 11.11 6.18
C THR A 198 -9.13 9.77 6.24
N LEU A 199 -9.83 8.71 6.65
CA LEU A 199 -9.39 7.32 6.48
C LEU A 199 -10.14 6.70 5.30
N LEU A 200 -9.43 6.15 4.33
CA LEU A 200 -9.99 5.34 3.24
C LEU A 200 -9.52 3.90 3.37
N LEU A 201 -10.47 2.99 3.59
CA LEU A 201 -10.22 1.56 3.55
C LEU A 201 -10.87 0.91 2.33
N ALA A 202 -10.15 -0.03 1.73
CA ALA A 202 -10.67 -0.92 0.70
C ALA A 202 -10.57 -2.37 1.17
N GLU A 203 -11.69 -3.08 1.21
CA GLU A 203 -11.78 -4.46 1.71
C GLU A 203 -12.67 -5.28 0.76
N PRO A 204 -12.38 -6.58 0.55
CA PRO A 204 -13.24 -7.44 -0.24
C PRO A 204 -14.64 -7.54 0.40
N ALA A 205 -15.68 -7.53 -0.43
CA ALA A 205 -17.07 -7.57 0.03
C ALA A 205 -17.46 -8.89 0.73
N ALA A 206 -16.70 -9.97 0.49
CA ALA A 206 -16.88 -11.28 1.08
C ALA A 206 -15.51 -11.84 1.50
N GLY A 207 -15.47 -12.69 2.54
CA GLY A 207 -14.25 -13.32 3.02
C GLY A 207 -13.79 -12.83 4.39
N ARG A 208 -12.47 -12.72 4.59
CA ARG A 208 -11.83 -12.51 5.91
C ARG A 208 -12.25 -11.22 6.63
N ALA A 209 -12.78 -10.23 5.90
CA ALA A 209 -13.21 -8.94 6.43
C ALA A 209 -14.65 -8.89 7.00
N VAL A 210 -15.46 -9.95 6.86
CA VAL A 210 -16.89 -9.93 7.25
C VAL A 210 -17.07 -9.62 8.74
N GLY A 211 -16.24 -10.21 9.62
CA GLY A 211 -16.26 -9.90 11.05
C GLY A 211 -15.71 -8.52 11.39
N CYS A 212 -14.76 -8.03 10.61
CA CYS A 212 -14.11 -6.74 10.82
C CYS A 212 -15.03 -5.56 10.47
N ARG A 213 -15.84 -5.68 9.41
CA ARG A 213 -16.81 -4.66 9.04
C ARG A 213 -17.87 -4.43 10.12
N GLY A 214 -18.37 -5.51 10.73
CA GLY A 214 -19.27 -5.40 11.88
C GLY A 214 -18.64 -4.64 13.05
N ARG A 215 -17.40 -4.97 13.42
CA ARG A 215 -16.66 -4.26 14.47
C ARG A 215 -16.43 -2.77 14.16
N LEU A 216 -16.12 -2.43 12.90
CA LEU A 216 -16.00 -1.03 12.46
C LEU A 216 -17.32 -0.25 12.62
N GLU A 217 -18.46 -0.91 12.35
CA GLU A 217 -19.78 -0.31 12.48
C GLU A 217 -20.19 -0.09 13.95
N GLU A 218 -19.65 -0.89 14.88
CA GLU A 218 -19.88 -0.79 16.33
C GLU A 218 -19.11 0.38 17.00
N VAL A 219 -17.99 0.83 16.44
CA VAL A 219 -17.19 1.95 16.99
C VAL A 219 -17.96 3.27 16.91
N PRO A 220 -18.14 4.08 17.98
CA PRO A 220 -18.99 5.28 17.97
C PRO A 220 -18.60 6.37 16.94
N PRO A 221 -19.54 7.10 16.32
CA PRO A 221 -19.22 8.15 15.31
C PRO A 221 -18.30 9.26 15.80
N SER A 222 -18.32 9.56 17.09
CA SER A 222 -17.41 10.52 17.74
C SER A 222 -15.94 10.11 17.69
N GLU A 223 -15.67 8.83 17.46
CA GLU A 223 -14.33 8.23 17.40
C GLU A 223 -13.94 7.85 15.96
N ARG A 224 -14.85 8.01 14.99
CA ARG A 224 -14.71 7.44 13.64
C ARG A 224 -13.87 8.29 12.68
N GLY A 225 -13.80 9.61 12.81
CA GLY A 225 -13.50 10.44 11.63
C GLY A 225 -14.54 10.17 10.51
N VAL A 226 -14.57 10.93 9.42
CA VAL A 226 -15.62 10.72 8.41
C VAL A 226 -15.31 9.49 7.57
N TRP A 227 -15.97 8.36 7.84
CA TRP A 227 -15.91 7.14 7.03
C TRP A 227 -16.87 7.20 5.85
N ARG A 228 -16.45 6.68 4.70
CA ARG A 228 -17.35 6.34 3.58
C ARG A 228 -16.96 4.98 3.01
N SER A 229 -17.67 3.93 3.40
CA SER A 229 -17.68 2.69 2.62
C SER A 229 -18.46 2.96 1.32
N ARG A 230 -17.93 2.50 0.20
CA ARG A 230 -18.68 2.35 -1.06
C ARG A 230 -18.51 0.93 -1.55
#